data_AF-A0A417Y8M3-F1
#
_entry.id   AF-A0A417Y8M3-F1
#
_cell.length_a   1.000
_cell.length_b   1.000
_cell.length_c   1.000
_cell.angle_alpha   90.00
_cell.angle_beta   90.00
_cell.angle_gamma   90.00
#
_symmetry.space_group_name_H-M   'P 1'
#
loop_
_entity.id
_entity.type
_entity.pdbx_description
1 polymer ?
#
loop_
_entity_poly.entity_id
_entity_poly.type
_entity_poly.pdbx_seq_one_letter_code
_entity_poly.pdbx_strand_id
1 'polypeptide(L)'
;MSAKSDRRAARDAVAAFHEEQLGELVRQVQLAIERFQAGELNAFEVDELIFQYSRAAKELWKFCSLGNVEITARMIRDDHPGDWWERGARRRR
;
A
#
# COMPACT_ATOMS: atom_id res chain seq x y z
N MET A 1 -22.29 -18.27 13.71
CA MET A 1 -21.50 -18.05 12.48
C MET A 1 -20.51 -19.19 12.37
N SER A 2 -20.35 -19.80 11.19
CA SER A 2 -19.40 -20.91 11.01
C SER A 2 -18.00 -20.35 10.79
N ALA A 3 -16.95 -21.01 11.30
CA ALA A 3 -15.55 -20.60 11.11
C ALA A 3 -15.15 -20.41 9.63
N LYS A 4 -15.84 -21.08 8.68
CA LYS A 4 -15.66 -20.84 7.24
C LYS A 4 -16.17 -19.46 6.79
N SER A 5 -17.29 -19.01 7.37
CA SER A 5 -17.88 -17.69 7.11
C SER A 5 -16.96 -16.58 7.63
N ASP A 6 -16.38 -16.78 8.81
CA ASP A 6 -15.51 -15.79 9.45
C ASP A 6 -14.20 -15.61 8.66
N ARG A 7 -13.64 -16.71 8.15
CA ARG A 7 -12.46 -16.66 7.29
C ARG A 7 -12.72 -16.01 5.93
N ARG A 8 -13.93 -16.19 5.37
CA ARG A 8 -14.32 -15.51 4.12
C ARG A 8 -14.40 -14.01 4.35
N ALA A 9 -15.09 -13.58 5.40
CA ALA A 9 -15.19 -12.17 5.78
C ALA A 9 -13.81 -11.55 6.04
N ALA A 10 -12.89 -12.27 6.69
CA ALA A 10 -11.52 -11.81 6.90
C ALA A 10 -10.77 -11.57 5.58
N ARG A 11 -10.91 -12.48 4.59
CA ARG A 11 -10.30 -12.29 3.26
C ARG A 11 -10.86 -11.08 2.53
N ASP A 12 -12.19 -10.94 2.53
CA ASP A 12 -12.85 -9.83 1.84
C ASP A 12 -12.43 -8.48 2.48
N ALA A 13 -12.29 -8.43 3.81
CA ALA A 13 -11.79 -7.26 4.53
C ALA A 13 -10.33 -6.92 4.18
N VAL A 14 -9.43 -7.92 4.15
CA VAL A 14 -8.03 -7.72 3.76
C VAL A 14 -7.91 -7.28 2.29
N ALA A 15 -8.74 -7.84 1.40
CA ALA A 15 -8.75 -7.47 0.00
C ALA A 15 -9.20 -6.02 -0.23
N ALA A 16 -10.29 -5.60 0.42
CA ALA A 16 -10.78 -4.23 0.35
C ALA A 16 -9.74 -3.22 0.86
N PHE A 17 -9.12 -3.52 2.00
CA PHE A 17 -8.02 -2.71 2.55
C PHE A 17 -6.83 -2.65 1.59
N HIS A 18 -6.44 -3.78 1.00
CA HIS A 18 -5.31 -3.81 0.07
C HIS A 18 -5.58 -2.95 -1.17
N GLU A 19 -6.79 -3.01 -1.74
CA GLU A 19 -7.20 -2.20 -2.88
C GLU A 19 -7.19 -0.70 -2.54
N GLU A 20 -7.77 -0.32 -1.40
CA GLU A 20 -7.81 1.07 -0.92
C GLU A 20 -6.40 1.65 -0.77
N GLN A 21 -5.53 0.95 -0.03
CA GLN A 21 -4.16 1.43 0.21
C GLN A 21 -3.32 1.42 -1.07
N LEU A 22 -3.55 0.47 -1.99
CA LEU A 22 -2.89 0.47 -3.29
C LEU A 22 -3.33 1.67 -4.14
N GLY A 23 -4.61 2.04 -4.08
CA GLY A 23 -5.14 3.25 -4.72
C GLY A 23 -4.44 4.51 -4.24
N GLU A 24 -4.18 4.64 -2.93
CA GLU A 24 -3.37 5.76 -2.40
C GLU A 24 -1.94 5.77 -2.96
N LEU A 25 -1.30 4.61 -3.07
CA LEU A 25 0.05 4.52 -3.66
C LEU A 25 0.06 4.91 -5.14
N VAL A 26 -0.96 4.50 -5.90
CA VAL A 26 -1.11 4.88 -7.32
C VAL A 26 -1.36 6.39 -7.46
N ARG A 27 -2.13 7.01 -6.57
CA ARG A 27 -2.32 8.47 -6.54
C ARG A 27 -1.00 9.25 -6.39
N GLN A 28 -0.06 8.74 -5.59
CA GLN A 28 1.27 9.35 -5.47
C GLN A 28 2.05 9.33 -6.79
N VAL A 29 1.94 8.23 -7.56
CA VAL A 29 2.54 8.13 -8.89
C VAL A 29 1.84 9.08 -9.88
N GLN A 30 0.51 9.16 -9.84
CA GLN A 30 -0.24 10.11 -10.65
C GLN A 30 0.24 11.55 -10.41
N LEU A 31 0.34 11.98 -9.15
CA LEU A 31 0.84 13.30 -8.79
C LEU A 31 2.28 13.54 -9.29
N ALA A 32 3.14 12.53 -9.22
CA ALA A 32 4.50 12.63 -9.77
C ALA A 32 4.50 12.86 -11.28
N ILE A 33 3.62 12.17 -12.02
CA ILE A 33 3.46 12.33 -13.47
C ILE A 33 2.91 13.71 -13.82
N GLU A 34 1.90 14.19 -13.09
CA GLU A 34 1.33 15.54 -13.27
C GLU A 34 2.40 16.62 -13.08
N ARG A 35 3.22 16.50 -12.03
CA ARG A 35 4.33 17.42 -11.75
C ARG A 35 5.43 17.37 -12.80
N PHE A 36 5.71 16.19 -13.36
CA PHE A 36 6.62 16.04 -14.49
C PHE A 36 6.09 16.72 -15.75
N GLN A 37 4.79 16.56 -16.06
CA GLN A 37 4.15 17.24 -17.18
C GLN A 37 4.14 18.76 -17.02
N ALA A 38 4.04 19.25 -15.79
CA ALA A 38 4.18 20.67 -15.45
C ALA A 38 5.64 21.19 -15.49
N GLY A 39 6.63 20.31 -15.67
CA GLY A 39 8.05 20.67 -15.66
C GLY A 39 8.64 20.91 -14.27
N GLU A 40 7.92 20.57 -13.20
CA GLU A 40 8.37 20.70 -11.81
C GLU A 40 9.32 19.58 -11.38
N LEU A 41 9.17 18.40 -11.97
CA LEU A 41 10.04 17.25 -11.75
C LEU A 41 10.76 16.90 -13.05
N ASN A 42 12.01 16.49 -12.93
CA ASN A 42 12.74 15.85 -14.00
C ASN A 42 12.54 14.32 -13.98
N ALA A 43 13.01 13.65 -15.04
CA ALA A 43 12.82 12.21 -15.20
C ALA A 43 13.48 11.37 -14.07
N PHE A 44 14.59 11.81 -13.48
CA PHE A 44 15.25 11.11 -12.38
C PHE A 44 14.44 11.21 -11.08
N GLU A 45 13.81 12.36 -10.83
CA GLU A 45 12.96 12.56 -9.65
C GLU A 45 11.69 11.70 -9.75
N VAL A 46 11.10 11.59 -10.95
CA VAL A 46 9.97 10.67 -11.19
C VAL A 46 10.38 9.21 -11.01
N ASP A 47 11.53 8.81 -11.57
CA ASP A 47 12.06 7.46 -11.42
C ASP A 47 12.25 7.09 -9.94
N GLU A 48 12.80 7.99 -9.13
CA GLU A 48 12.94 7.79 -7.69
C GLU A 48 11.59 7.59 -6.99
N LEU A 49 10.56 8.36 -7.36
CA LEU A 49 9.21 8.22 -6.81
C LEU A 49 8.56 6.89 -7.24
N ILE A 50 8.79 6.42 -8.47
CA ILE A 50 8.34 5.10 -8.94
C ILE A 50 9.05 3.97 -8.18
N PHE A 51 10.34 4.14 -7.86
CA PHE A 51 11.05 3.20 -6.99
C PHE A 51 10.54 3.21 -5.55
N GLN A 52 10.12 4.36 -5.02
CA GLN A 52 9.45 4.45 -3.73
C GLN A 52 8.09 3.76 -3.75
N TYR A 53 7.27 4.01 -4.78
CA TYR A 53 6.02 3.29 -5.01
C TYR A 53 6.22 1.77 -4.99
N SER A 54 7.19 1.28 -5.76
CA SER A 54 7.45 -0.17 -5.87
C SER A 54 7.81 -0.81 -4.53
N ARG A 55 8.56 -0.08 -3.68
CA ARG A 55 8.89 -0.54 -2.32
C ARG A 55 7.69 -0.47 -1.38
N ALA A 56 6.92 0.60 -1.44
CA ALA A 56 5.69 0.76 -0.66
C ALA A 56 4.67 -0.35 -0.97
N ALA A 57 4.41 -0.60 -2.25
CA ALA A 57 3.51 -1.65 -2.72
C ALA A 57 3.99 -3.04 -2.27
N LYS A 58 5.31 -3.27 -2.26
CA LYS A 58 5.89 -4.52 -1.75
C LYS A 58 5.62 -4.70 -0.25
N GLU A 59 5.82 -3.66 0.57
CA GLU A 59 5.55 -3.74 2.01
C GLU A 59 4.05 -3.94 2.31
N LEU A 60 3.18 -3.27 1.55
CA LEU A 60 1.73 -3.47 1.62
C LEU A 60 1.36 -4.92 1.28
N TRP A 61 1.87 -5.44 0.17
CA TRP A 61 1.64 -6.83 -0.23
C TRP A 61 2.08 -7.82 0.84
N LYS A 62 3.27 -7.63 1.44
CA LYS A 62 3.77 -8.48 2.52
C LYS A 62 2.80 -8.51 3.70
N PHE A 63 2.31 -7.35 4.13
CA PHE A 63 1.36 -7.24 5.24
C PHE A 63 0.06 -8.00 4.94
N CYS A 64 -0.47 -7.85 3.73
CA CYS A 64 -1.72 -8.49 3.32
C CYS A 64 -1.60 -10.00 3.04
N SER A 65 -0.39 -10.53 2.77
CA SER A 65 -0.22 -11.90 2.25
C SER A 65 0.56 -12.88 3.15
N LEU A 66 1.44 -12.41 4.05
CA LEU A 66 2.36 -13.30 4.77
C LEU A 66 1.79 -13.91 6.06
N GLY A 67 0.62 -13.46 6.52
CA GLY A 67 0.05 -13.82 7.82
C GLY A 67 -1.22 -14.66 7.79
N ASN A 68 -1.72 -15.01 8.97
CA ASN A 68 -3.08 -15.53 9.12
C ASN A 68 -4.07 -14.39 8.81
N VAL A 69 -4.91 -14.60 7.81
CA VAL A 69 -5.87 -13.60 7.33
C VAL A 69 -6.81 -13.06 8.42
N GLU A 70 -7.18 -13.88 9.41
CA GLU A 70 -8.03 -13.44 10.53
C GLU A 70 -7.27 -12.50 11.47
N ILE A 71 -5.97 -12.73 11.68
CA ILE A 71 -5.09 -11.84 12.44
C ILE A 71 -4.87 -10.54 11.68
N THR A 72 -4.56 -10.61 10.38
CA THR A 72 -4.39 -9.41 9.54
C THR A 72 -5.67 -8.58 9.50
N ALA A 73 -6.85 -9.20 9.33
CA ALA A 73 -8.14 -8.51 9.37
C ALA A 73 -8.43 -7.88 10.73
N ARG A 74 -7.95 -8.47 11.82
CA ARG A 74 -8.02 -7.87 13.15
C ARG A 74 -7.08 -6.66 13.27
N MET A 75 -5.82 -6.78 12.85
CA MET A 75 -4.87 -5.67 12.86
C MET A 75 -5.35 -4.47 12.02
N ILE A 76 -5.97 -4.73 10.86
CA ILE A 76 -6.57 -3.68 10.03
C ILE A 76 -7.65 -2.91 10.80
N ARG A 77 -8.49 -3.62 11.55
CA ARG A 77 -9.60 -3.04 12.32
C ARG A 77 -9.13 -2.31 13.58
N ASP A 78 -8.12 -2.85 14.25
CA ASP A 78 -7.67 -2.36 15.55
C ASP A 78 -6.66 -1.20 15.39
N ASP A 79 -5.75 -1.30 14.42
CA ASP A 79 -4.60 -0.38 14.28
C ASP A 79 -4.62 0.49 13.02
N HIS A 80 -5.52 0.22 12.05
CA HIS A 80 -5.62 0.94 10.77
C HIS A 80 -4.26 1.32 10.14
N PRO A 81 -3.40 0.34 9.83
CA PRO A 81 -2.03 0.61 9.42
C PRO A 81 -1.95 1.44 8.14
N GLY A 82 -1.35 2.63 8.24
CA GLY A 82 -1.18 3.59 7.17
C GLY A 82 0.27 3.80 6.72
N ASP A 83 0.47 4.91 6.01
CA ASP A 83 1.76 5.47 5.61
C ASP A 83 2.66 4.52 4.80
N TRP A 84 2.03 3.67 3.99
CA TRP A 84 2.74 2.76 3.09
C TRP A 84 3.74 3.47 2.19
N TRP A 85 3.43 4.70 1.78
CA TRP A 85 4.33 5.56 1.01
C TRP A 85 5.65 5.80 1.75
N GLU A 86 5.61 6.19 3.02
CA GLU A 86 6.80 6.44 3.84
C GLU A 86 7.59 5.17 4.12
N ARG A 87 6.91 4.03 4.29
CA ARG A 87 7.57 2.73 4.44
C ARG A 87 8.39 2.34 3.20
N GLY A 88 7.98 2.84 2.03
CA GLY A 88 8.72 2.72 0.78
C GLY A 88 9.86 3.73 0.61
N ALA A 89 9.97 4.74 1.47
CA ALA A 89 10.97 5.81 1.32
C ALA A 89 12.41 5.26 1.40
N ARG A 90 13.35 5.91 0.71
CA ARG A 90 14.78 5.59 0.88
C ARG A 90 15.18 5.97 2.30
N ARG A 91 15.78 5.04 3.03
CA ARG A 91 16.51 5.38 4.25
C ARG A 91 17.70 6.24 3.83
N ARG A 92 17.67 7.53 4.18
CA ARG A 92 18.85 8.40 4.00
C ARG A 92 19.96 7.81 4.88
N ARG A 93 21.11 7.57 4.27
CA ARG A 93 22.33 7.15 4.98
C ARG A 93 23.05 8.39 5.51
#